data_AF-A0A2V1DPR7-F1
#
_entry.id   AF-A0A2V1DPR7-F1
#
_cell.length_a   1.000
_cell.length_b   1.000
_cell.length_c   1.000
_cell.angle_alpha   90.00
_cell.angle_beta   90.00
_cell.angle_gamma   90.00
#
_symmetry.space_group_name_H-M   'P 1'
#
loop_
_entity.id
_entity.type
_entity.pdbx_description
1 polymer ?
#
loop_
_entity_poly.entity_id
_entity_poly.type
_entity_poly.pdbx_seq_one_letter_code
_entity_poly.pdbx_strand_id
1 'polypeptide(L)'
;MDEAEAMYQRALQGNEKARGPEHLSTYVPALNTMWGLASLRDRQHRVEDARTWYSKALLGYESAVGSDHPKCRRLRSDLASLGTEQNKVNPTREELSMKMKASEASRVSIKEEGVKSASKRHRLFSKLRWKGG
;
A
#
# COMPACT_ATOMS: atom_id res chain seq x y z
N MET A 1 -23.62 5.41 0.75
CA MET A 1 -22.43 5.49 -0.12
C MET A 1 -22.79 5.16 -1.58
N ASP A 2 -23.86 4.39 -1.86
CA ASP A 2 -24.30 4.04 -3.22
C ASP A 2 -25.06 5.18 -3.91
N GLU A 3 -25.75 6.02 -3.15
CA GLU A 3 -26.48 7.18 -3.72
C GLU A 3 -25.52 8.27 -4.21
N ALA A 4 -24.48 8.61 -3.44
CA ALA A 4 -23.45 9.58 -3.89
C ALA A 4 -22.73 9.14 -5.17
N GLU A 5 -22.39 7.85 -5.28
CA GLU A 5 -21.81 7.22 -6.46
C GLU A 5 -22.69 7.36 -7.68
N ALA A 6 -23.97 6.99 -7.55
CA ALA A 6 -24.94 7.13 -8.61
C ALA A 6 -25.12 8.60 -9.05
N MET A 7 -25.20 9.56 -8.11
CA MET A 7 -25.27 10.98 -8.45
C MET A 7 -24.05 11.48 -9.24
N TYR A 8 -22.82 11.14 -8.84
CA TYR A 8 -21.63 11.52 -9.61
C TYR A 8 -21.59 10.87 -11.01
N GLN A 9 -22.07 9.63 -11.17
CA GLN A 9 -22.11 8.99 -12.50
C GLN A 9 -23.13 9.66 -13.41
N ARG A 10 -24.37 9.88 -12.92
CA ARG A 10 -25.34 10.73 -13.63
C ARG A 10 -24.79 12.10 -14.01
N ALA A 11 -24.19 12.88 -13.10
CA ALA A 11 -23.53 14.14 -13.49
C ALA A 11 -22.46 13.98 -14.58
N LEU A 12 -21.63 12.92 -14.55
CA LEU A 12 -20.63 12.68 -15.62
C LEU A 12 -21.31 12.37 -16.96
N GLN A 13 -22.36 11.53 -16.93
CA GLN A 13 -23.11 11.20 -18.14
C GLN A 13 -23.81 12.42 -18.73
N GLY A 14 -24.48 13.23 -17.92
CA GLY A 14 -24.98 14.55 -18.34
C GLY A 14 -23.92 15.45 -18.99
N ASN A 15 -22.73 15.58 -18.37
CA ASN A 15 -21.61 16.32 -18.96
C ASN A 15 -21.18 15.75 -20.32
N GLU A 16 -21.18 14.42 -20.46
CA GLU A 16 -20.75 13.74 -21.68
C GLU A 16 -21.76 13.94 -22.81
N LYS A 17 -23.04 13.71 -22.53
CA LYS A 17 -24.13 14.07 -23.45
C LYS A 17 -24.11 15.55 -23.88
N ALA A 18 -24.00 16.52 -22.97
CA ALA A 18 -23.97 17.94 -23.38
C ALA A 18 -22.75 18.34 -24.22
N ARG A 19 -21.55 17.76 -24.03
CA ARG A 19 -20.31 18.34 -24.61
C ARG A 19 -19.52 17.40 -25.52
N GLY A 20 -19.95 16.16 -25.63
CA GLY A 20 -19.14 15.07 -26.14
C GLY A 20 -17.98 14.58 -25.24
N PRO A 21 -17.57 13.30 -25.38
CA PRO A 21 -16.47 12.65 -24.65
C PRO A 21 -15.12 13.34 -24.86
N GLU A 22 -14.91 13.96 -26.02
CA GLU A 22 -13.64 14.62 -26.36
C GLU A 22 -13.33 15.83 -25.48
N HIS A 23 -14.35 16.60 -25.07
CA HIS A 23 -14.18 17.81 -24.27
C HIS A 23 -14.26 17.57 -22.76
N LEU A 24 -14.48 16.34 -22.29
CA LEU A 24 -14.63 16.07 -20.85
C LEU A 24 -13.29 16.08 -20.14
N SER A 25 -12.25 15.65 -20.84
CA SER A 25 -10.89 15.66 -20.29
C SER A 25 -10.40 17.04 -19.88
N THR A 26 -10.90 18.17 -20.38
CA THR A 26 -10.45 19.52 -19.97
C THR A 26 -11.55 20.33 -19.27
N TYR A 27 -12.71 19.72 -19.03
CA TYR A 27 -13.88 20.42 -18.50
C TYR A 27 -13.84 20.35 -16.98
N VAL A 28 -13.60 21.49 -16.35
CA VAL A 28 -13.34 21.53 -14.90
C VAL A 28 -14.50 20.91 -14.10
N PRO A 29 -15.79 21.14 -14.43
CA PRO A 29 -16.89 20.50 -13.72
C PRO A 29 -16.86 18.98 -13.80
N ALA A 30 -16.68 18.38 -14.97
CA ALA A 30 -16.46 16.93 -15.08
C ALA A 30 -15.26 16.40 -14.27
N LEU A 31 -14.13 17.13 -14.24
CA LEU A 31 -12.93 16.75 -13.48
C LEU A 31 -13.22 16.74 -11.99
N ASN A 32 -14.02 17.70 -11.51
CA ASN A 32 -14.43 17.74 -10.10
C ASN A 32 -15.30 16.53 -9.77
N THR A 33 -16.24 16.19 -10.64
CA THR A 33 -17.06 14.98 -10.49
C THR A 33 -16.22 13.70 -10.44
N MET A 34 -15.32 13.46 -11.41
CA MET A 34 -14.31 12.38 -11.32
C MET A 34 -13.51 12.39 -10.01
N TRP A 35 -13.08 13.56 -9.50
CA TRP A 35 -12.37 13.62 -8.22
C TRP A 35 -13.25 13.09 -7.09
N GLY A 36 -14.48 13.58 -6.99
CA GLY A 36 -15.42 13.15 -5.95
C GLY A 36 -15.73 11.65 -5.98
N LEU A 37 -16.03 11.12 -7.16
CA LEU A 37 -16.11 9.68 -7.42
C LEU A 37 -14.88 8.90 -6.92
N ALA A 38 -13.67 9.24 -7.35
CA ALA A 38 -12.44 8.64 -6.77
C ALA A 38 -12.39 8.69 -5.22
N SER A 39 -12.71 9.83 -4.58
CA SER A 39 -12.67 9.94 -3.10
C SER A 39 -13.64 8.98 -2.46
N LEU A 40 -14.87 8.91 -2.99
CA LEU A 40 -15.84 7.92 -2.54
C LEU A 40 -15.35 6.47 -2.68
N ARG A 41 -14.75 6.11 -3.82
CA ARG A 41 -14.20 4.76 -4.05
C ARG A 41 -13.02 4.45 -3.14
N ASP A 42 -12.21 5.45 -2.82
CA ASP A 42 -11.13 5.30 -1.86
C ASP A 42 -11.70 4.92 -0.49
N ARG A 43 -12.78 5.60 -0.09
CA ARG A 43 -13.44 5.28 1.18
C ARG A 43 -14.08 3.89 1.18
N GLN A 44 -14.44 3.35 0.01
CA GLN A 44 -14.96 1.97 -0.11
C GLN A 44 -13.86 0.92 -0.27
N HIS A 45 -12.59 1.23 0.05
CA HIS A 45 -11.46 0.32 -0.16
C HIS A 45 -11.27 -0.19 -1.61
N ARG A 46 -11.89 0.46 -2.59
CA ARG A 46 -11.66 0.22 -4.03
C ARG A 46 -10.53 1.13 -4.54
N VAL A 47 -9.29 0.79 -4.20
CA VAL A 47 -8.12 1.68 -4.39
C VAL A 47 -7.72 1.77 -5.86
N GLU A 48 -7.81 0.65 -6.58
CA GLU A 48 -7.49 0.63 -8.01
C GLU A 48 -8.44 1.52 -8.81
N ASP A 49 -9.75 1.42 -8.56
CA ASP A 49 -10.72 2.31 -9.20
C ASP A 49 -10.51 3.78 -8.83
N ALA A 50 -10.23 4.08 -7.56
CA ALA A 50 -9.90 5.44 -7.14
C ALA A 50 -8.66 5.98 -7.87
N ARG A 51 -7.62 5.15 -8.06
CA ARG A 51 -6.39 5.56 -8.72
C ARG A 51 -6.66 5.94 -10.17
N THR A 52 -7.43 5.12 -10.87
CA THR A 52 -7.80 5.41 -12.26
C THR A 52 -8.51 6.74 -12.39
N TRP A 53 -9.58 6.96 -11.60
CA TRP A 53 -10.29 8.23 -11.58
C TRP A 53 -9.44 9.43 -11.19
N TYR A 54 -8.61 9.34 -10.16
CA TYR A 54 -7.73 10.44 -9.77
C TYR A 54 -6.71 10.78 -10.87
N SER A 55 -6.23 9.77 -11.60
CA SER A 55 -5.23 9.98 -12.65
C SER A 55 -5.86 10.68 -13.86
N LYS A 56 -6.99 10.17 -14.36
CA LYS A 56 -7.81 10.90 -15.36
C LYS A 56 -8.12 12.35 -14.94
N ALA A 57 -8.66 12.62 -13.75
CA ALA A 57 -8.86 14.00 -13.29
C ALA A 57 -7.57 14.84 -13.31
N LEU A 58 -6.43 14.30 -12.87
CA LEU A 58 -5.14 15.01 -12.86
C LEU A 58 -4.72 15.40 -14.26
N LEU A 59 -4.83 14.47 -15.21
CA LEU A 59 -4.40 14.70 -16.59
C LEU A 59 -5.23 15.83 -17.19
N GLY A 60 -6.54 15.75 -17.01
CA GLY A 60 -7.41 16.84 -17.38
C GLY A 60 -7.14 18.21 -16.75
N TYR A 61 -6.91 18.26 -15.44
CA TYR A 61 -6.57 19.51 -14.78
C TYR A 61 -5.23 20.06 -15.27
N GLU A 62 -4.25 19.20 -15.55
CA GLU A 62 -2.96 19.67 -16.06
C GLU A 62 -3.12 20.27 -17.44
N SER A 63 -3.96 19.66 -18.27
CA SER A 63 -4.26 20.19 -19.60
C SER A 63 -5.08 21.49 -19.52
N ALA A 64 -5.99 21.65 -18.56
CA ALA A 64 -6.86 22.84 -18.54
C ALA A 64 -6.21 24.06 -17.88
N VAL A 65 -5.45 23.87 -16.80
CA VAL A 65 -5.02 24.99 -15.94
C VAL A 65 -3.50 24.99 -15.71
N GLY A 66 -2.77 24.02 -16.26
CA GLY A 66 -1.36 23.75 -15.94
C GLY A 66 -1.09 22.87 -14.71
N SER A 67 0.13 22.31 -14.68
CA SER A 67 0.65 21.41 -13.62
C SER A 67 0.88 22.07 -12.26
N ASP A 68 1.08 23.39 -12.21
CA ASP A 68 1.33 24.11 -10.94
C ASP A 68 0.06 24.53 -10.20
N HIS A 69 -1.12 24.36 -10.80
CA HIS A 69 -2.38 24.64 -10.11
C HIS A 69 -2.52 23.88 -8.75
N PRO A 70 -3.03 24.53 -7.68
CA PRO A 70 -3.26 23.92 -6.38
C PRO A 70 -4.07 22.61 -6.44
N LYS A 71 -5.11 22.54 -7.29
CA LYS A 71 -5.85 21.29 -7.58
C LYS A 71 -4.97 20.15 -8.08
N CYS A 72 -4.11 20.37 -9.06
CA CYS A 72 -3.16 19.35 -9.54
C CYS A 72 -2.22 18.86 -8.42
N ARG A 73 -1.68 19.76 -7.59
CA ARG A 73 -0.86 19.34 -6.42
C ARG A 73 -1.66 18.48 -5.43
N ARG A 74 -2.92 18.84 -5.17
CA ARG A 74 -3.77 18.10 -4.22
C ARG A 74 -4.07 16.69 -4.74
N LEU A 75 -4.54 16.57 -5.97
CA LEU A 75 -4.65 15.28 -6.69
C LEU A 75 -3.38 14.43 -6.67
N ARG A 76 -2.19 14.97 -6.98
CA ARG A 76 -0.92 14.22 -6.81
C ARG A 76 -0.73 13.72 -5.39
N SER A 77 -1.00 14.56 -4.38
CA SER A 77 -0.97 14.10 -2.98
C SER A 77 -1.97 12.97 -2.72
N ASP A 78 -3.21 13.07 -3.19
CA ASP A 78 -4.23 12.00 -3.01
C ASP A 78 -3.82 10.70 -3.72
N LEU A 79 -3.28 10.75 -4.96
CA LEU A 79 -2.68 9.56 -5.59
C LEU A 79 -1.49 8.95 -4.80
N ALA A 80 -0.52 9.75 -4.34
CA ALA A 80 0.56 9.23 -3.48
C ALA A 80 0.03 8.55 -2.20
N SER A 81 -1.00 9.10 -1.56
CA SER A 81 -1.62 8.49 -0.36
C SER A 81 -2.27 7.13 -0.67
N LEU A 82 -2.76 6.92 -1.91
CA LEU A 82 -3.34 5.63 -2.31
C LEU A 82 -2.30 4.51 -2.47
N GLY A 83 -1.12 4.80 -3.04
CA GLY A 83 -0.03 3.81 -3.19
C GLY A 83 0.66 3.39 -1.89
N THR A 84 0.72 4.26 -0.87
CA THR A 84 1.25 3.90 0.46
C THR A 84 0.34 2.89 1.18
N GLU A 85 -0.97 2.92 0.94
CA GLU A 85 -1.89 1.94 1.54
C GLU A 85 -1.75 0.56 0.88
N GLN A 86 -1.52 0.48 -0.45
CA GLN A 86 -1.22 -0.80 -1.13
C GLN A 86 0.09 -1.46 -0.63
N ASN A 87 1.16 -0.69 -0.40
CA ASN A 87 2.40 -1.24 0.19
C ASN A 87 2.24 -1.77 1.63
N LYS A 88 1.28 -1.25 2.42
CA LYS A 88 1.00 -1.82 3.76
C LYS A 88 0.19 -3.11 3.71
N VAL A 89 -0.67 -3.31 2.71
CA VAL A 89 -1.55 -4.50 2.61
C VAL A 89 -0.93 -5.62 1.75
N ASN A 90 0.04 -5.32 0.90
CA ASN A 90 0.78 -6.30 0.10
C ASN A 90 2.25 -5.97 0.22
N PRO A 91 2.92 -6.39 1.31
CA PRO A 91 4.35 -6.30 1.36
C PRO A 91 4.87 -7.07 0.15
N THR A 92 5.36 -6.33 -0.85
CA THR A 92 6.18 -6.87 -1.94
C THR A 92 7.11 -7.97 -1.41
N ARG A 93 7.10 -9.15 -2.06
CA ARG A 93 8.07 -10.27 -1.87
C ARG A 93 9.50 -9.84 -1.50
N GLU A 94 10.00 -8.74 -2.05
CA GLU A 94 11.28 -8.11 -1.70
C GLU A 94 11.36 -7.63 -0.24
N GLU A 95 10.38 -6.86 0.28
CA GLU A 95 10.28 -6.55 1.72
C GLU A 95 10.13 -7.79 2.64
N LEU A 96 9.34 -8.82 2.27
CA LEU A 96 9.29 -10.09 3.05
C LEU A 96 10.63 -10.83 3.05
N SER A 97 11.27 -10.99 1.88
CA SER A 97 12.68 -11.42 1.76
C SER A 97 13.69 -10.62 2.61
N MET A 98 13.63 -9.29 2.67
CA MET A 98 14.55 -8.54 3.53
C MET A 98 14.24 -8.76 5.02
N LYS A 99 12.97 -8.90 5.42
CA LYS A 99 12.60 -9.18 6.82
C LYS A 99 13.01 -10.58 7.27
N MET A 100 12.74 -11.62 6.47
CA MET A 100 13.31 -12.97 6.66
C MET A 100 14.85 -13.01 6.72
N LYS A 101 15.59 -12.34 5.81
CA LYS A 101 17.06 -12.29 5.92
C LYS A 101 17.51 -11.58 7.20
N ALA A 102 16.82 -10.52 7.64
CA ALA A 102 17.17 -9.83 8.89
C ALA A 102 16.90 -10.71 10.13
N SER A 103 15.82 -11.52 10.13
CA SER A 103 15.54 -12.48 11.21
C SER A 103 16.51 -13.67 11.27
N GLU A 104 16.83 -14.27 10.13
CA GLU A 104 17.92 -15.26 9.98
C GLU A 104 19.29 -14.72 10.46
N ALA A 105 19.70 -13.49 10.12
CA ALA A 105 20.97 -12.94 10.61
C ALA A 105 21.00 -12.80 12.15
N SER A 106 19.87 -12.45 12.77
CA SER A 106 19.76 -12.41 14.24
C SER A 106 19.76 -13.82 14.88
N ARG A 107 19.16 -14.85 14.26
CA ARG A 107 19.26 -16.25 14.73
C ARG A 107 20.68 -16.86 14.63
N VAL A 108 21.47 -16.50 13.62
CA VAL A 108 22.83 -17.04 13.44
C VAL A 108 23.79 -16.47 14.50
N SER A 109 23.60 -15.22 14.92
CA SER A 109 24.38 -14.59 15.99
C SER A 109 24.14 -15.23 17.38
N ILE A 110 22.96 -15.83 17.63
CA ILE A 110 22.64 -16.51 18.91
C ILE A 110 23.23 -17.92 18.99
N LYS A 111 23.32 -18.65 17.86
CA LYS A 111 23.96 -19.99 17.81
C LYS A 111 25.50 -19.96 17.90
N GLU A 112 26.19 -18.90 17.49
CA GLU A 112 27.67 -18.85 17.62
C GLU A 112 28.15 -18.50 19.04
N GLU A 113 27.28 -17.94 19.90
CA GLU A 113 27.64 -17.66 21.31
C GLU A 113 27.33 -18.84 22.26
N GLY A 114 26.50 -19.82 21.88
CA GLY A 114 26.21 -21.01 22.71
C GLY A 114 27.11 -22.24 22.53
N VAL A 115 28.11 -22.23 21.64
CA VAL A 115 29.03 -23.39 21.47
C VAL A 115 30.37 -23.22 22.22
N LYS A 116 30.64 -22.10 22.91
CA LYS A 116 31.90 -21.94 23.66
C LYS A 116 31.81 -22.24 25.17
N SER A 117 30.73 -22.86 25.66
CA SER A 117 30.64 -23.34 27.04
C SER A 117 30.08 -24.76 27.15
N ALA A 118 30.67 -25.74 26.45
CA ALA A 118 30.72 -27.12 26.95
C ALA A 118 32.17 -27.53 27.31
N SER A 119 32.67 -27.09 28.47
CA SER A 119 33.68 -27.87 29.17
C SER A 119 33.66 -27.46 30.62
N LYS A 120 33.02 -28.27 31.44
CA LYS A 120 33.40 -28.82 32.74
C LYS A 120 32.03 -28.89 33.38
N ARG A 121 31.39 -30.05 33.49
CA ARG A 121 30.71 -30.52 34.70
C ARG A 121 29.68 -31.58 34.25
N HIS A 122 30.13 -32.74 33.79
CA HIS A 122 29.40 -34.00 33.96
C HIS A 122 30.47 -35.08 34.17
N ARG A 123 31.12 -35.10 35.34
CA ARG A 123 31.54 -36.36 35.97
C ARG A 123 31.06 -36.36 37.41
N LEU A 124 29.77 -36.57 37.65
CA LEU A 124 29.31 -37.17 38.90
C LEU A 124 28.18 -38.10 38.50
N PHE A 125 28.48 -39.40 38.35
CA PHE A 125 27.94 -40.54 39.10
C PHE A 125 27.65 -41.68 38.11
N SER A 126 28.60 -42.60 37.90
CA SER A 126 28.28 -44.00 37.67
C SER A 126 29.06 -44.86 38.67
N LYS A 127 28.35 -45.20 39.75
CA LYS A 127 28.01 -46.56 40.19
C LYS A 127 29.09 -47.23 41.08
N LEU A 128 29.14 -46.88 42.37
CA LEU A 128 29.25 -47.84 43.48
C LEU A 128 28.12 -48.91 43.44
N ARG A 129 28.36 -50.02 42.76
CA ARG A 129 27.84 -51.34 43.12
C ARG A 129 28.74 -52.38 42.46
N TRP A 130 29.64 -53.06 43.18
CA TRP A 130 29.80 -54.54 43.28
C TRP A 130 31.11 -54.86 44.07
N LYS A 131 31.01 -55.27 45.35
CA LYS A 131 31.36 -56.59 45.97
C LYS A 131 32.83 -57.07 45.87
N GLY A 132 33.50 -57.21 47.02
CA GLY A 132 34.19 -58.42 47.50
C GLY A 132 35.73 -58.35 47.53
N GLY A 133 36.35 -58.32 48.72
CA GLY A 133 37.36 -59.28 49.17
C GLY A 133 37.72 -59.09 50.64
#